data_AF-A0A529LI98-F1
#
_entry.id   AF-A0A529LI98-F1
#
_cell.length_a   1.000
_cell.length_b   1.000
_cell.length_c   1.000
_cell.angle_alpha   90.00
_cell.angle_beta   90.00
_cell.angle_gamma   90.00
#
_symmetry.space_group_name_H-M   'P 1'
#
loop_
_entity.id
_entity.type
_entity.pdbx_description
1 polymer ?
#
loop_
_entity_poly.entity_id
_entity_poly.type
_entity_poly.pdbx_seq_one_letter_code
_entity_poly.pdbx_strand_id
1 'polypeptide(L)'
;TNGEVVRLRDVARVELGAASTDTRVSFNGKPGTFLAIFPTPAANPLTTAAAVTKLVPVIQETLPKGMTIEVVYDATGQISASIEEVFKTIGEAVAIVIVVILLFLGSFRSVMMPIVTIPLSLIGVCFILFAL
;
A
#
# COMPACT_ATOMS: atom_id res chain seq x y z
N THR A 1 34.02 61.18 -10.87
CA THR A 1 33.71 60.78 -12.25
C THR A 1 33.55 59.29 -12.46
N ASN A 2 34.02 58.37 -11.61
CA ASN A 2 33.88 56.93 -11.94
C ASN A 2 33.12 56.17 -10.85
N GLY A 3 31.79 56.27 -10.88
CA GLY A 3 30.90 55.41 -10.09
C GLY A 3 30.78 54.04 -10.76
N GLU A 4 31.77 53.17 -10.53
CA GLU A 4 31.73 51.80 -11.06
C GLU A 4 30.65 50.97 -10.37
N VAL A 5 29.77 50.37 -11.18
CA VAL A 5 28.70 49.50 -10.71
C VAL A 5 29.29 48.15 -10.30
N VAL A 6 29.39 47.91 -9.00
CA VAL A 6 29.74 46.59 -8.45
C VAL A 6 28.55 45.64 -8.61
N ARG A 7 28.77 44.49 -9.23
CA ARG A 7 27.76 43.45 -9.45
C ARG A 7 27.93 42.32 -8.44
N LEU A 8 26.84 41.58 -8.16
CA LEU A 8 26.87 40.47 -7.19
C LEU A 8 27.94 39.42 -7.54
N ARG A 9 28.18 39.19 -8.83
CA ARG A 9 29.23 38.28 -9.34
C ARG A 9 30.66 38.70 -8.98
N ASP A 10 30.87 39.97 -8.65
CA ASP A 10 32.19 40.52 -8.30
C ASP A 10 32.52 40.24 -6.82
N VAL A 11 31.52 39.89 -6.00
CA VAL A 11 31.65 39.66 -4.54
C VAL A 11 31.08 38.33 -4.04
N ALA A 12 30.36 37.59 -4.88
CA ALA A 12 29.74 36.32 -4.50
C ALA A 12 29.66 35.34 -5.69
N ARG A 13 29.70 34.05 -5.37
CA ARG A 13 29.36 32.97 -6.30
C ARG A 13 27.88 32.66 -6.17
N VAL A 14 27.14 32.82 -7.27
CA VAL A 14 25.74 32.42 -7.36
C VAL A 14 25.67 31.13 -8.15
N GLU A 15 25.18 30.07 -7.53
CA GLU A 15 24.94 28.79 -8.17
C GLU A 15 23.57 28.25 -7.78
N LEU A 16 22.96 27.49 -8.69
CA LEU A 16 21.74 26.76 -8.38
C LEU A 16 22.14 25.48 -7.64
N GLY A 17 22.14 25.55 -6.31
CA GLY A 17 22.52 24.46 -5.42
C GLY A 17 21.34 23.82 -4.70
N ALA A 18 21.59 22.70 -4.03
CA ALA A 18 20.64 22.12 -3.08
C ALA A 18 20.49 23.04 -1.86
N ALA A 19 19.29 23.06 -1.26
CA ALA A 19 19.03 23.87 -0.06
C ALA A 19 19.79 23.37 1.19
N SER A 20 20.08 22.07 1.28
CA SER A 20 20.95 21.48 2.30
C SER A 20 21.67 20.26 1.71
N THR A 21 22.93 20.10 2.09
CA THR A 21 23.80 18.98 1.68
C THR A 21 24.09 18.04 2.85
N ASP A 22 23.47 18.26 4.02
CA ASP A 22 23.75 17.51 5.25
C ASP A 22 23.21 16.07 5.19
N THR A 23 22.25 15.81 4.32
CA THR A 23 21.64 14.48 4.14
C THR A 23 21.94 13.95 2.75
N ARG A 24 22.56 12.77 2.69
CA ARG A 24 22.80 12.03 1.45
C ARG A 24 22.00 10.74 1.45
N VAL A 25 21.11 10.59 0.48
CA VAL A 25 20.38 9.34 0.25
C VAL A 25 21.11 8.52 -0.80
N SER A 26 21.32 7.24 -0.51
CA SER A 26 21.82 6.27 -1.47
C SER A 26 21.06 4.97 -1.34
N PHE A 27 20.79 4.32 -2.46
CA PHE A 27 20.14 3.02 -2.50
C PHE A 27 21.05 2.04 -3.25
N ASN A 28 21.42 0.93 -2.61
CA ASN A 28 22.36 -0.07 -3.15
C ASN A 28 23.68 0.54 -3.71
N GLY A 29 24.23 1.54 -3.02
CA GLY A 29 25.46 2.23 -3.43
C GLY A 29 25.31 3.23 -4.59
N LYS A 30 24.10 3.38 -5.15
CA LYS A 30 23.79 4.38 -6.18
C LYS A 30 23.18 5.63 -5.53
N PRO A 31 23.50 6.85 -6.02
CA PRO A 31 22.84 8.07 -5.57
C PRO A 31 21.36 8.02 -5.93
N GLY A 32 20.50 8.41 -5.00
CA GLY A 32 19.06 8.39 -5.20
C GLY A 32 18.37 9.45 -4.35
N THR A 33 17.07 9.63 -4.60
CA THR A 33 16.21 10.46 -3.75
C THR A 33 15.20 9.56 -3.08
N PHE A 34 14.98 9.76 -1.78
CA PHE A 34 13.96 9.03 -1.04
C PHE A 34 12.67 9.86 -1.02
N LEU A 35 11.55 9.23 -1.37
CA LEU A 35 10.23 9.82 -1.27
C LEU A 35 9.38 8.97 -0.33
N ALA A 36 8.97 9.57 0.79
CA ALA A 36 8.02 8.95 1.71
C ALA A 36 6.60 9.40 1.38
N ILE A 37 5.67 8.46 1.31
CA ILE A 37 4.25 8.72 1.07
C ILE A 37 3.49 8.29 2.31
N PHE A 38 2.77 9.23 2.91
CA PHE A 38 1.92 8.98 4.07
C PHE A 38 0.46 9.20 3.68
N PRO A 39 -0.43 8.22 3.90
CA PRO A 39 -1.85 8.42 3.68
C PRO A 39 -2.38 9.46 4.68
N THR A 40 -3.41 10.20 4.28
CA THR A 40 -4.12 11.09 5.21
C THR A 40 -4.91 10.28 6.24
N PRO A 41 -5.20 10.82 7.43
CA PRO A 41 -5.92 10.07 8.48
C PRO A 41 -7.29 9.52 8.06
N ALA A 42 -7.94 10.16 7.08
CA ALA A 42 -9.24 9.72 6.54
C ALA A 42 -9.13 8.77 5.35
N ALA A 43 -7.93 8.58 4.78
CA ALA A 43 -7.75 7.76 3.60
C ALA A 43 -7.51 6.29 3.98
N ASN A 44 -8.06 5.38 3.18
CA ASN A 44 -7.77 3.96 3.32
C ASN A 44 -6.36 3.65 2.76
N PRO A 45 -5.43 3.12 3.58
CA PRO A 45 -4.06 2.83 3.15
C PRO A 45 -3.96 1.88 1.96
N LEU A 46 -4.78 0.82 1.91
CA LEU A 46 -4.77 -0.17 0.82
C LEU A 46 -5.12 0.49 -0.52
N THR A 47 -6.18 1.31 -0.52
CA THR A 47 -6.61 2.02 -1.73
C THR A 47 -5.61 3.09 -2.16
N THR A 48 -4.97 3.74 -1.19
CA THR A 48 -3.97 4.79 -1.44
C THR A 48 -2.69 4.19 -2.04
N ALA A 49 -2.19 3.10 -1.45
CA ALA A 49 -1.02 2.39 -1.96
C ALA A 49 -1.29 1.84 -3.36
N ALA A 50 -2.48 1.26 -3.61
CA ALA A 50 -2.85 0.79 -4.94
C ALA A 50 -2.86 1.92 -5.98
N ALA A 51 -3.38 3.10 -5.62
CA ALA A 51 -3.39 4.27 -6.50
C ALA A 51 -1.97 4.78 -6.80
N VAL A 52 -1.10 4.82 -5.78
CA VAL A 52 0.32 5.21 -5.93
C VAL A 52 1.04 4.23 -6.84
N THR A 53 0.96 2.93 -6.56
CA THR A 53 1.60 1.87 -7.36
C THR A 53 1.15 1.91 -8.82
N LYS A 54 -0.12 2.27 -9.08
CA LYS A 54 -0.64 2.46 -10.44
C LYS A 54 -0.05 3.69 -11.15
N LEU A 55 0.30 4.75 -10.43
CA LEU A 55 0.89 5.97 -10.98
C LEU A 55 2.40 5.87 -11.22
N VAL A 56 3.12 5.06 -10.42
CA VAL A 56 4.56 4.84 -10.55
C VAL A 56 5.01 4.57 -12.00
N PRO A 57 4.43 3.60 -12.75
CA PRO A 57 4.89 3.33 -14.12
C PRO A 57 4.66 4.52 -15.06
N VAL A 58 3.54 5.25 -14.89
CA VAL A 58 3.22 6.43 -15.71
C VAL A 58 4.26 7.54 -15.49
N ILE A 59 4.66 7.76 -14.24
CA ILE A 59 5.71 8.74 -13.92
C ILE A 59 7.05 8.26 -14.44
N GLN A 60 7.34 6.96 -14.34
CA GLN A 60 8.60 6.39 -14.79
C GLN A 60 8.86 6.59 -16.29
N GLU A 61 7.82 6.61 -17.12
CA GLU A 61 7.93 6.92 -18.56
C GLU A 61 8.35 8.37 -18.84
N THR A 62 8.05 9.29 -17.93
CA THR A 62 8.40 10.72 -18.08
C THR A 62 9.81 11.06 -17.60
N LEU A 63 10.50 10.10 -16.97
CA LEU A 63 11.81 10.33 -16.40
C LEU A 63 12.94 10.42 -17.45
N PRO A 64 13.98 11.22 -17.18
CA PRO A 64 15.19 11.23 -18.00
C PRO A 64 15.86 9.85 -18.07
N LYS A 65 16.60 9.60 -19.16
CA LYS A 65 17.35 8.35 -19.34
C LYS A 65 18.28 8.08 -18.16
N GLY A 66 18.18 6.88 -17.58
CA GLY A 66 19.01 6.44 -16.46
C GLY A 66 18.40 6.67 -15.07
N MET A 67 17.23 7.30 -14.97
CA MET A 67 16.45 7.34 -13.73
C MET A 67 15.43 6.19 -13.67
N THR A 68 15.32 5.56 -12.50
CA THR A 68 14.32 4.53 -12.21
C THR A 68 13.64 4.84 -10.89
N ILE A 69 12.37 4.46 -10.78
CA ILE A 69 11.61 4.52 -9.53
C ILE A 69 11.41 3.08 -9.07
N GLU A 70 11.72 2.81 -7.81
CA GLU A 70 11.50 1.51 -7.18
C GLU A 70 10.75 1.72 -5.86
N VAL A 71 9.70 0.93 -5.65
CA VAL A 71 8.98 0.90 -4.37
C VAL A 71 9.74 -0.06 -3.45
N VAL A 72 10.52 0.51 -2.53
CA VAL A 72 11.40 -0.26 -1.64
C VAL A 72 10.65 -0.80 -0.42
N TYR A 73 9.61 -0.10 0.00
CA TYR A 73 8.84 -0.45 1.20
C TYR A 73 7.37 -0.13 0.99
N ASP A 74 6.52 -1.12 1.28
CA ASP A 74 5.07 -0.98 1.29
C ASP A 74 4.47 -1.75 2.49
N ALA A 75 3.95 -1.01 3.46
CA ALA A 75 3.31 -1.58 4.64
C ALA A 75 1.98 -2.29 4.31
N THR A 76 1.34 -1.94 3.18
CA THR A 76 0.03 -2.51 2.79
C THR A 76 0.11 -3.95 2.32
N GLY A 77 1.30 -4.42 1.92
CA GLY A 77 1.53 -5.82 1.57
C GLY A 77 1.24 -6.76 2.74
N GLN A 78 1.67 -6.39 3.96
CA GLN A 78 1.42 -7.20 5.16
C GLN A 78 -0.06 -7.21 5.54
N ILE A 79 -0.75 -6.08 5.41
CA ILE A 79 -2.19 -5.98 5.67
C ILE A 79 -2.97 -6.89 4.71
N SER A 80 -2.65 -6.82 3.42
CA SER A 80 -3.32 -7.62 2.39
C SER A 80 -3.11 -9.12 2.61
N ALA A 81 -1.88 -9.53 2.95
CA ALA A 81 -1.57 -10.93 3.27
C ALA A 81 -2.34 -11.43 4.50
N SER A 82 -2.47 -10.61 5.55
CA SER A 82 -3.28 -10.97 6.72
C SER A 82 -4.76 -11.14 6.39
N ILE A 83 -5.31 -10.29 5.52
CA ILE A 83 -6.71 -10.41 5.06
C ILE A 83 -6.91 -11.73 4.30
N GLU A 84 -6.01 -12.06 3.38
CA GLU A 84 -6.07 -13.32 2.62
C GLU A 84 -6.00 -14.55 3.54
N GLU A 85 -5.10 -14.53 4.52
CA GLU A 85 -4.96 -15.64 5.47
C GLU A 85 -6.23 -15.81 6.34
N VAL A 86 -6.91 -14.72 6.70
CA VAL A 86 -8.19 -14.78 7.41
C VAL A 86 -9.26 -15.47 6.54
N PHE A 87 -9.38 -15.10 5.26
CA PHE A 87 -10.34 -15.75 4.36
C PHE A 87 -10.05 -17.24 4.17
N LYS A 88 -8.77 -17.59 4.01
CA LYS A 88 -8.32 -18.99 3.94
C LYS A 88 -8.69 -19.75 5.21
N THR A 89 -8.38 -19.19 6.38
CA THR A 89 -8.69 -19.81 7.68
C THR A 89 -10.19 -20.01 7.86
N ILE A 90 -11.02 -19.04 7.45
CA ILE A 90 -12.49 -19.17 7.49
C ILE A 90 -12.94 -20.33 6.57
N GLY A 91 -12.38 -20.43 5.36
CA GLY A 91 -12.68 -21.53 4.44
C GLY A 91 -12.31 -22.90 5.01
N GLU A 92 -11.12 -23.02 5.60
CA GLU A 92 -10.66 -24.24 6.28
C GLU A 92 -11.58 -24.63 7.44
N ALA A 93 -11.96 -23.66 8.28
CA ALA A 93 -12.88 -23.88 9.39
C ALA A 93 -14.25 -24.38 8.92
N VAL A 94 -14.82 -23.75 7.88
CA VAL A 94 -16.10 -24.17 7.29
C VAL A 94 -16.02 -25.59 6.72
N ALA A 95 -14.94 -25.91 6.02
CA ALA A 95 -14.73 -27.26 5.48
C ALA A 95 -14.66 -28.31 6.61
N ILE A 96 -13.93 -28.03 7.69
CA ILE A 96 -13.85 -28.92 8.85
C ILE A 96 -15.23 -29.12 9.49
N VAL A 97 -15.99 -28.05 9.69
CA VAL A 97 -17.35 -28.13 10.26
C VAL A 97 -18.26 -29.00 9.39
N ILE A 98 -18.21 -28.82 8.07
CA ILE A 98 -18.99 -29.64 7.11
C ILE A 98 -18.63 -31.13 7.26
N VAL A 99 -17.35 -31.46 7.32
CA VAL A 99 -16.88 -32.84 7.48
C VAL A 99 -17.38 -33.44 8.78
N VAL A 100 -17.25 -32.70 9.89
CA VAL A 100 -17.73 -33.17 11.20
C VAL A 100 -19.24 -33.42 11.17
N ILE A 101 -20.04 -32.49 10.66
CA ILE A 101 -21.50 -32.65 10.59
C ILE A 101 -21.89 -33.84 9.70
N LEU A 102 -21.21 -34.04 8.57
CA LEU A 102 -21.46 -35.19 7.70
C LEU A 102 -21.16 -36.52 8.40
N LEU A 103 -20.06 -36.59 9.17
CA LEU A 103 -19.69 -37.79 9.91
C LEU A 103 -20.70 -38.13 11.02
N PHE A 104 -21.26 -37.13 11.69
CA PHE A 104 -22.24 -37.34 12.76
C PHE A 104 -23.65 -37.63 12.25
N LEU A 105 -24.11 -36.92 11.22
CA LEU A 105 -25.50 -37.03 10.74
C LEU A 105 -25.65 -38.03 9.58
N GLY A 106 -24.56 -38.43 8.93
CA GLY A 106 -24.54 -39.46 7.89
C GLY A 106 -25.33 -39.13 6.61
N SER A 107 -25.88 -37.92 6.49
CA SER A 107 -26.72 -37.53 5.36
C SER A 107 -26.32 -36.15 4.81
N PHE A 108 -26.16 -36.08 3.48
CA PHE A 108 -25.84 -34.83 2.78
C PHE A 108 -26.91 -33.76 2.94
N ARG A 109 -28.17 -34.18 3.11
CA ARG A 109 -29.29 -33.26 3.31
C ARG A 109 -29.14 -32.45 4.60
N SER A 110 -28.56 -33.03 5.63
CA SER A 110 -28.33 -32.35 6.91
C SER A 110 -27.22 -31.29 6.87
N VAL A 111 -26.23 -31.47 6.00
CA VAL A 111 -25.10 -30.54 5.83
C VAL A 111 -25.52 -29.26 5.09
N MET A 112 -26.58 -29.33 4.29
CA MET A 112 -27.06 -28.21 3.48
C MET A 112 -27.52 -27.02 4.32
N MET A 113 -28.02 -27.27 5.55
CA MET A 113 -28.42 -26.22 6.49
C MET A 113 -27.22 -25.33 6.90
N PRO A 114 -26.15 -25.85 7.54
CA PRO A 114 -24.95 -25.09 7.87
C PRO A 114 -24.31 -24.33 6.71
N ILE A 115 -24.22 -24.96 5.53
CA ILE A 115 -23.58 -24.35 4.34
C ILE A 115 -24.24 -23.03 3.96
N VAL A 116 -25.56 -22.92 4.10
CA VAL A 116 -26.31 -21.71 3.75
C VAL A 116 -26.36 -20.74 4.94
N THR A 117 -26.52 -21.24 6.16
CA THR A 117 -26.69 -20.38 7.34
C THR A 117 -25.42 -19.64 7.75
N ILE A 118 -24.24 -20.24 7.60
CA ILE A 118 -22.96 -19.60 7.96
C ILE A 118 -22.71 -18.32 7.14
N PRO A 119 -22.67 -18.35 5.79
CA PRO A 119 -22.45 -17.14 5.00
C PRO A 119 -23.58 -16.12 5.20
N LEU A 120 -24.83 -16.57 5.38
CA LEU A 120 -25.96 -15.68 5.64
C LEU A 120 -25.78 -14.89 6.95
N SER A 121 -25.32 -15.55 8.02
CA SER A 121 -25.04 -14.88 9.29
C SER A 121 -23.91 -13.85 9.20
N LEU A 122 -22.86 -14.15 8.44
CA LEU A 122 -21.73 -13.24 8.18
C LEU A 122 -22.20 -11.99 7.43
N ILE A 123 -23.00 -12.17 6.37
CA ILE A 123 -23.62 -11.07 5.63
C ILE A 123 -24.52 -10.24 6.57
N GLY A 124 -25.28 -10.89 7.46
CA GLY A 124 -26.12 -10.21 8.44
C GLY A 124 -25.32 -9.31 9.39
N VAL A 125 -24.19 -9.79 9.91
CA VAL A 125 -23.30 -8.98 10.76
C VAL A 125 -22.69 -7.83 9.96
N CYS A 126 -22.19 -8.08 8.75
CA CYS A 126 -21.65 -7.03 7.88
C CYS A 126 -22.70 -5.95 7.56
N PHE A 127 -23.96 -6.36 7.34
CA PHE A 127 -25.06 -5.43 7.08
C PHE A 127 -25.32 -4.53 8.29
N ILE A 128 -25.34 -5.08 9.50
CA ILE A 128 -25.53 -4.29 10.72
C ILE A 128 -24.37 -3.32 10.92
N LEU A 129 -23.12 -3.76 10.71
CA LEU A 129 -21.95 -2.90 10.81
C LEU A 129 -21.93 -1.78 9.75
N PHE A 130 -22.50 -2.02 8.56
CA PHE A 130 -22.61 -1.00 7.52
C PHE A 130 -23.73 0.01 7.81
N ALA A 131 -24.80 -0.43 8.48
CA ALA A 131 -25.94 0.43 8.80
C ALA A 131 -25.70 1.34 10.02
N LEU A 132 -24.68 1.04 10.83
CA LEU A 132 -24.32 1.76 12.05
C LEU A 132 -23.26 2.81 11.77
#